data_AF-A0A5C5ZUC6-F1
#
_entry.id   AF-A0A5C5ZUC6-F1
#
_cell.length_a   1.000
_cell.length_b   1.000
_cell.length_c   1.000
_cell.angle_alpha   90.00
_cell.angle_beta   90.00
_cell.angle_gamma   90.00
#
_symmetry.space_group_name_H-M   'P 1'
#
loop_
_entity.id
_entity.type
_entity.pdbx_description
1 polymer ?
#
loop_
_entity_poly.entity_id
_entity_poly.type
_entity_poly.pdbx_seq_one_letter_code
_entity_poly.pdbx_strand_id
1 'polypeptide(L)'
;MNREHPHGEESAEDAAPADPLHEQLTAYLDGELAPEERVALEALLERDPSARDELRRLRLSWDALDDLPTGDVSAEFAQSTIEMVALEARDEVARMTAALPTQRRRSHVAAVAIAAAALLVGFAGARWAANEPHRRMLASLPAVMQVDALGQYQDVAFLERLEAEAGEMLAGEAPAGFDDEADAWFVMQGASFRERGAWFETQTDKQQAELRERAARLAGLTPQKRESLLGNAASLAAHERAESLLRTLLSYQNWLSHQSAAEQATLRRLGADERVRRVERELRNERRESLYRLTPEEAAKLREAVERLAATPAGRGLVERFDRFESRDLPPEVRRRLGEMREGLESDPLAAVIALSFASDRLREWPLQFFVTPDAARELRDDWRTIEPELLAVLPERSRRWVESTPEADRRTERLRRVLVALKESDVPADVKSFFANELSDGEVQELLTLPADEMLRQLDQRRQEREFDGLDLERMMRAPRWRRGPSGRGGDGFRGGRRGPPRDDGRQRRGEGPPSGGPPPERPGGEVSL
;
A
#
# COMPACT_ATOMS: atom_id res chain seq x y z
N MET A 1 17.50 100.81 -22.80
CA MET A 1 16.05 100.53 -22.81
C MET A 1 15.88 99.06 -22.42
N ASN A 2 15.64 98.83 -21.13
CA ASN A 2 15.33 97.53 -20.55
C ASN A 2 13.97 97.05 -21.05
N ARG A 3 13.90 95.83 -21.56
CA ARG A 3 12.72 94.98 -21.49
C ARG A 3 13.16 93.65 -20.91
N GLU A 4 13.03 93.57 -19.60
CA GLU A 4 13.02 92.32 -18.84
C GLU A 4 11.79 91.52 -19.30
N HIS A 5 12.02 90.33 -19.84
CA HIS A 5 10.99 89.30 -19.99
C HIS A 5 11.02 88.43 -18.73
N PRO A 6 9.87 88.17 -18.10
CA PRO A 6 9.79 87.50 -16.81
C PRO A 6 10.07 86.00 -16.99
N HIS A 7 10.84 85.46 -16.05
CA HIS A 7 10.91 84.02 -15.81
C HIS A 7 9.49 83.50 -15.53
N GLY A 8 8.98 82.66 -16.41
CA GLY A 8 7.85 81.79 -16.10
C GLY A 8 8.32 80.80 -15.05
N GLU A 9 7.88 81.00 -13.81
CA GLU A 9 7.76 79.94 -12.83
C GLU A 9 6.78 78.93 -13.41
N GLU A 10 7.33 77.88 -14.03
CA GLU A 10 6.57 76.73 -14.49
C GLU A 10 6.08 75.99 -13.23
N SER A 11 4.82 76.21 -12.93
CA SER A 11 4.08 75.68 -11.79
C SER A 11 4.21 74.15 -11.74
N ALA A 12 5.04 73.66 -10.84
CA ALA A 12 5.00 72.28 -10.34
C ALA A 12 3.80 72.10 -9.39
N GLU A 13 2.62 72.52 -9.85
CA GLU A 13 1.38 72.59 -9.11
C GLU A 13 0.45 71.50 -9.67
N ASP A 14 0.06 70.56 -8.80
CA ASP A 14 -0.98 69.54 -8.99
C ASP A 14 -0.69 68.34 -9.93
N ALA A 15 0.31 67.53 -9.60
CA ALA A 15 0.20 66.09 -9.85
C ALA A 15 -0.71 65.49 -8.77
N ALA A 16 -2.03 65.53 -9.01
CA ALA A 16 -2.99 64.82 -8.16
C ALA A 16 -2.54 63.36 -8.00
N PRO A 17 -2.70 62.75 -6.80
CA PRO A 17 -2.30 61.37 -6.58
C PRO A 17 -2.97 60.49 -7.64
N ALA A 18 -2.16 59.75 -8.39
CA ALA A 18 -2.65 58.83 -9.41
C ALA A 18 -3.68 57.89 -8.77
N ASP A 19 -4.83 57.72 -9.43
CA ASP A 19 -5.87 56.81 -8.97
C ASP A 19 -5.25 55.41 -8.82
N PRO A 20 -5.25 54.80 -7.62
CA PRO A 20 -4.66 53.49 -7.39
C PRO A 20 -5.19 52.41 -8.34
N LEU A 21 -6.44 52.54 -8.79
CA LEU A 21 -7.03 51.63 -9.77
C LEU A 21 -6.37 51.79 -11.16
N HIS A 22 -6.04 53.01 -11.57
CA HIS A 22 -5.40 53.29 -12.85
C HIS A 22 -3.97 52.74 -12.90
N GLU A 23 -3.23 52.81 -11.80
CA GLU A 23 -1.91 52.21 -11.67
C GLU A 23 -1.99 50.67 -11.76
N GLN A 24 -2.95 50.04 -11.05
CA GLN A 24 -3.17 48.59 -11.12
C GLN A 24 -3.59 48.12 -12.52
N LEU A 25 -4.45 48.87 -13.22
CA LEU A 25 -4.85 48.53 -14.58
C LEU A 25 -3.70 48.68 -15.59
N THR A 26 -2.79 49.64 -15.37
CA THR A 26 -1.59 49.80 -16.18
C THR A 26 -0.60 48.65 -15.95
N ALA A 27 -0.36 48.30 -14.68
CA ALA A 27 0.46 47.14 -14.27
C ALA A 27 -0.13 45.78 -14.70
N TYR A 28 -1.45 45.73 -15.01
CA TYR A 28 -2.08 44.56 -15.62
C TYR A 28 -1.78 44.45 -17.11
N LEU A 29 -1.64 45.58 -17.81
CA LEU A 29 -1.38 45.62 -19.25
C LEU A 29 0.09 45.36 -19.60
N ASP A 30 1.04 45.82 -18.78
CA ASP A 30 2.48 45.54 -18.97
C ASP A 30 2.90 44.15 -18.46
N GLY A 31 2.07 43.52 -17.61
CA GLY A 31 2.30 42.18 -17.06
C GLY A 31 3.03 42.16 -15.70
N GLU A 32 3.20 43.31 -15.04
CA GLU A 32 3.97 43.47 -13.80
C GLU A 32 3.18 43.11 -12.52
N LEU A 33 1.88 42.83 -12.58
CA LEU A 33 1.09 42.41 -11.40
C LEU A 33 1.47 41.03 -10.86
N ALA A 34 1.59 40.92 -9.53
CA ALA A 34 1.78 39.64 -8.83
C ALA A 34 0.56 38.70 -9.00
N PRO A 35 0.72 37.36 -8.88
CA PRO A 35 -0.36 36.41 -9.14
C PRO A 35 -1.63 36.64 -8.32
N GLU A 36 -1.49 36.99 -7.04
CA GLU A 36 -2.60 37.23 -6.13
C GLU A 36 -3.36 38.52 -6.47
N GLU A 37 -2.62 39.58 -6.82
CA GLU A 37 -3.18 40.88 -7.21
C GLU A 37 -3.90 40.79 -8.56
N ARG A 38 -3.37 39.99 -9.49
CA ARG A 38 -3.98 39.69 -10.78
C ARG A 38 -5.35 39.03 -10.62
N VAL A 39 -5.45 37.99 -9.77
CA VAL A 39 -6.72 37.31 -9.47
C VAL A 39 -7.72 38.28 -8.83
N ALA A 40 -7.27 39.15 -7.92
CA ALA A 40 -8.12 40.14 -7.28
C ALA A 40 -8.65 41.19 -8.28
N LEU A 41 -7.78 41.68 -9.18
CA LEU A 41 -8.15 42.64 -10.21
C LEU A 41 -9.09 42.02 -11.27
N GLU A 42 -8.89 40.76 -11.65
CA GLU A 42 -9.80 40.05 -12.55
C GLU A 42 -11.20 39.89 -11.95
N ALA A 43 -11.28 39.53 -10.66
CA ALA A 43 -12.55 39.50 -9.94
C ALA A 43 -13.21 40.89 -9.81
N LEU A 44 -12.41 41.96 -9.72
CA LEU A 44 -12.91 43.34 -9.73
C LEU A 44 -13.45 43.72 -11.12
N LEU A 45 -12.73 43.41 -12.19
CA LEU A 45 -13.14 43.64 -13.57
C LEU A 45 -14.45 42.90 -13.92
N GLU A 46 -14.66 41.69 -13.39
CA GLU A 46 -15.93 40.97 -13.57
C GLU A 46 -17.13 41.72 -12.96
N ARG A 47 -16.92 42.36 -11.79
CA ARG A 47 -17.99 42.96 -10.99
C ARG A 47 -18.25 44.42 -11.31
N ASP A 48 -17.23 45.16 -11.71
CA ASP A 48 -17.29 46.60 -11.92
C ASP A 48 -17.25 46.94 -13.43
N PRO A 49 -18.37 47.40 -14.02
CA PRO A 49 -18.39 47.88 -15.40
C PRO A 49 -17.48 49.08 -15.65
N SER A 50 -17.28 49.96 -14.66
CA SER A 50 -16.47 51.18 -14.85
C SER A 50 -14.97 50.87 -14.95
N ALA A 51 -14.48 49.89 -14.17
CA ALA A 51 -13.11 49.40 -14.27
C ALA A 51 -12.84 48.73 -15.64
N ARG A 52 -13.84 48.02 -16.21
CA ARG A 52 -13.75 47.47 -17.57
C ARG A 52 -13.70 48.56 -18.64
N ASP A 53 -14.44 49.65 -18.46
CA ASP A 53 -14.43 50.79 -19.38
C ASP A 53 -13.08 51.50 -19.37
N GLU A 54 -12.46 51.63 -18.20
CA GLU A 54 -11.12 52.19 -18.05
C GLU A 54 -10.04 51.31 -18.70
N LEU A 55 -10.08 49.99 -18.44
CA LEU A 55 -9.17 49.04 -19.09
C LEU A 55 -9.30 49.08 -20.62
N ARG A 56 -10.52 49.22 -21.15
CA ARG A 56 -10.76 49.37 -22.59
C ARG A 56 -10.17 50.66 -23.14
N ARG A 57 -10.29 51.79 -22.43
CA ARG A 57 -9.65 53.05 -22.82
C ARG A 57 -8.14 52.94 -22.85
N LEU A 58 -7.54 52.38 -21.81
CA LEU A 58 -6.08 52.18 -21.73
C LEU A 58 -5.56 51.31 -22.87
N ARG A 59 -6.24 50.20 -23.19
CA ARG A 59 -5.90 49.36 -24.35
C ARG A 59 -5.99 50.12 -25.67
N LEU A 60 -7.05 50.88 -25.90
CA LEU A 60 -7.19 51.68 -27.12
C LEU A 60 -6.07 52.72 -27.25
N SER A 61 -5.62 53.32 -26.14
CA SER A 61 -4.47 54.24 -26.15
C SER A 61 -3.16 53.53 -26.47
N TRP A 62 -2.96 52.31 -25.96
CA TRP A 62 -1.79 51.48 -26.28
C TRP A 62 -1.79 51.01 -27.74
N ASP A 63 -2.92 50.51 -28.23
CA ASP A 63 -3.09 50.09 -29.63
C ASP A 63 -2.84 51.27 -30.59
N ALA A 64 -3.26 52.48 -30.21
CA ALA A 64 -3.00 53.70 -30.99
C ALA A 64 -1.51 54.10 -31.04
N LEU A 65 -0.69 53.69 -30.06
CA LEU A 65 0.76 53.89 -30.10
C LEU A 65 1.42 52.92 -31.09
N ASP A 66 0.89 51.70 -31.22
CA ASP A 66 1.38 50.70 -32.19
C ASP A 66 1.04 51.08 -33.63
N ASP A 67 -0.07 51.79 -33.84
CA ASP A 67 -0.48 52.33 -35.14
C ASP A 67 0.27 53.61 -35.55
N LEU A 68 1.17 54.14 -34.69
CA LEU A 68 1.98 55.28 -35.06
C LEU A 68 2.87 54.91 -36.26
N PRO A 69 2.84 55.70 -37.35
CA PRO A 69 3.68 55.42 -38.50
C PRO A 69 5.13 55.44 -38.06
N THR A 70 5.77 54.28 -38.13
CA THR A 70 7.22 54.16 -38.04
C THR A 70 7.77 54.83 -39.29
N GLY A 71 8.04 56.14 -39.18
CA GLY A 71 8.63 56.90 -40.26
C GLY A 71 9.95 56.24 -40.64
N ASP A 72 10.07 55.81 -41.89
CA ASP A 72 11.35 55.37 -42.46
C ASP A 72 12.30 56.57 -42.39
N VAL A 73 13.12 56.57 -41.35
CA VAL A 73 14.05 57.65 -41.08
C VAL A 73 15.07 57.63 -42.20
N SER A 74 15.07 58.67 -43.04
CA SER A 74 15.95 58.69 -44.21
C SER A 74 17.40 58.55 -43.77
N ALA A 75 18.20 57.84 -44.58
CA ALA A 75 19.63 57.67 -44.31
C ALA A 75 20.34 59.02 -44.12
N GLU A 76 19.82 60.11 -44.69
CA GLU A 76 20.30 61.49 -44.51
C GLU A 76 20.00 62.08 -43.13
N PHE A 77 18.89 61.73 -42.48
CA PHE A 77 18.60 62.13 -41.09
C PHE A 77 19.46 61.35 -40.09
N ALA A 78 19.67 60.05 -40.34
CA ALA A 78 20.64 59.26 -39.59
C ALA A 78 22.07 59.80 -39.78
N GLN A 79 22.42 60.22 -40.99
CA GLN A 79 23.71 60.82 -41.30
C GLN A 79 23.88 62.21 -40.67
N SER A 80 22.86 63.07 -40.66
CA SER A 80 22.93 64.39 -40.02
C SER A 80 22.92 64.31 -38.49
N THR A 81 22.23 63.33 -37.91
CA THR A 81 22.28 63.04 -36.47
C THR A 81 23.65 62.47 -36.09
N ILE A 82 24.22 61.56 -36.89
CA ILE A 82 25.58 61.06 -36.69
C ILE A 82 26.62 62.17 -36.91
N GLU A 83 26.45 63.07 -37.86
CA GLU A 83 27.34 64.22 -38.08
C GLU A 83 27.24 65.25 -36.97
N MET A 84 26.05 65.52 -36.44
CA MET A 84 25.82 66.43 -35.31
C MET A 84 26.39 65.84 -34.01
N VAL A 85 26.19 64.53 -33.77
CA VAL A 85 26.83 63.78 -32.68
C VAL A 85 28.36 63.68 -32.88
N ALA A 86 28.85 63.61 -34.12
CA ALA A 86 30.29 63.59 -34.42
C ALA A 86 30.96 64.98 -34.33
N LEU A 87 30.23 66.06 -34.59
CA LEU A 87 30.66 67.45 -34.41
C LEU A 87 30.68 67.83 -32.93
N GLU A 88 29.66 67.46 -32.14
CA GLU A 88 29.67 67.60 -30.68
C GLU A 88 30.76 66.72 -30.05
N ALA A 89 30.98 65.50 -30.55
CA ALA A 89 32.07 64.64 -30.09
C ALA A 89 33.47 65.21 -30.40
N ARG A 90 33.65 66.00 -31.46
CA ARG A 90 34.95 66.64 -31.78
C ARG A 90 35.23 67.86 -30.91
N ASP A 91 34.22 68.67 -30.62
CA ASP A 91 34.33 69.83 -29.72
C ASP A 91 34.44 69.44 -28.24
N GLU A 92 33.91 68.28 -27.87
CA GLU A 92 34.06 67.69 -26.54
C GLU A 92 35.41 66.98 -26.38
N VAL A 93 35.94 66.32 -27.42
CA VAL A 93 37.29 65.72 -27.42
C VAL A 93 38.40 66.78 -27.38
N ALA A 94 38.21 67.94 -28.03
CA ALA A 94 39.17 69.06 -27.98
C ALA A 94 39.18 69.79 -26.62
N ARG A 95 38.06 69.81 -25.89
CA ARG A 95 37.98 70.36 -24.53
C ARG A 95 38.41 69.35 -23.44
N MET A 96 38.22 68.06 -23.68
CA MET A 96 38.63 67.00 -22.74
C MET A 96 40.13 66.65 -22.79
N THR A 97 40.83 66.95 -23.87
CA THR A 97 42.26 66.59 -24.05
C THR A 97 43.25 67.41 -23.22
N ALA A 98 42.79 68.44 -22.50
CA ALA A 98 43.63 69.20 -21.57
C ALA A 98 43.67 68.64 -20.12
N ALA A 99 42.81 67.68 -19.74
CA ALA A 99 42.74 67.22 -18.34
C ALA A 99 42.41 65.73 -18.05
N LEU A 100 42.24 64.83 -19.04
CA LEU A 100 41.53 63.55 -18.81
C LEU A 100 42.21 62.20 -19.18
N PRO A 101 43.44 61.87 -18.75
CA PRO A 101 43.92 60.49 -18.85
C PRO A 101 43.41 59.55 -17.73
N THR A 102 42.81 60.06 -16.63
CA THR A 102 42.48 59.23 -15.45
C THR A 102 41.01 58.84 -15.30
N GLN A 103 40.04 59.58 -15.85
CA GLN A 103 38.61 59.35 -15.60
C GLN A 103 37.99 58.22 -16.44
N ARG A 104 38.41 58.04 -17.72
CA ARG A 104 37.94 56.92 -18.57
C ARG A 104 38.42 55.56 -18.08
N ARG A 105 39.60 55.48 -17.44
CA ARG A 105 40.03 54.26 -16.75
C ARG A 105 39.10 53.92 -15.58
N ARG A 106 38.60 54.93 -14.84
CA ARG A 106 37.70 54.70 -13.70
C ARG A 106 36.31 54.21 -14.13
N SER A 107 35.75 54.67 -15.25
CA SER A 107 34.45 54.19 -15.74
C SER A 107 34.49 52.75 -16.25
N HIS A 108 35.53 52.35 -16.99
CA HIS A 108 35.71 50.94 -17.39
C HIS A 108 35.94 50.03 -16.19
N VAL A 109 36.74 50.48 -15.20
CA VAL A 109 36.91 49.74 -13.93
C VAL A 109 35.58 49.61 -13.19
N ALA A 110 34.75 50.66 -13.15
CA ALA A 110 33.43 50.61 -12.52
C ALA A 110 32.47 49.65 -13.24
N ALA A 111 32.42 49.67 -14.58
CA ALA A 111 31.59 48.75 -15.35
C ALA A 111 32.01 47.28 -15.15
N VAL A 112 33.32 46.99 -15.16
CA VAL A 112 33.85 45.66 -14.85
C VAL A 112 33.52 45.25 -13.41
N ALA A 113 33.61 46.18 -12.45
CA ALA A 113 33.26 45.90 -11.05
C ALA A 113 31.77 45.58 -10.88
N ILE A 114 30.88 46.29 -11.56
CA ILE A 114 29.42 46.01 -11.54
C ILE A 114 29.12 44.65 -12.18
N ALA A 115 29.70 44.36 -13.35
CA ALA A 115 29.53 43.06 -14.01
C ALA A 115 30.06 41.90 -13.14
N ALA A 116 31.21 42.08 -12.50
CA ALA A 116 31.76 41.11 -11.55
C ALA A 116 30.86 40.94 -10.31
N ALA A 117 30.30 42.03 -9.77
CA ALA A 117 29.36 41.97 -8.66
C ALA A 117 28.07 41.24 -9.05
N ALA A 118 27.50 41.51 -10.23
CA ALA A 118 26.32 40.82 -10.74
C ALA A 118 26.58 39.31 -10.93
N LEU A 119 27.76 38.93 -11.46
CA LEU A 119 28.17 37.53 -11.56
C LEU A 119 28.33 36.86 -10.19
N LEU A 120 28.90 37.55 -9.21
CA LEU A 120 29.04 37.03 -7.84
C LEU A 120 27.67 36.84 -7.16
N VAL A 121 26.76 37.81 -7.31
CA VAL A 121 25.39 37.71 -6.78
C VAL A 121 24.62 36.60 -7.49
N GLY A 122 24.70 36.52 -8.81
CA GLY A 122 24.08 35.45 -9.60
C GLY A 122 24.63 34.06 -9.22
N PHE A 123 25.94 33.93 -9.05
CA PHE A 123 26.58 32.68 -8.61
C PHE A 123 26.18 32.31 -7.18
N ALA A 124 26.15 33.27 -6.26
CA ALA A 124 25.70 33.05 -4.88
C ALA A 124 24.22 32.63 -4.83
N GLY A 125 23.36 33.29 -5.61
CA GLY A 125 21.94 32.95 -5.75
C GLY A 125 21.73 31.56 -6.35
N ALA A 126 22.41 31.23 -7.43
CA ALA A 126 22.36 29.91 -8.06
C ALA A 126 22.86 28.80 -7.10
N ARG A 127 23.96 29.06 -6.37
CA ARG A 127 24.49 28.13 -5.38
C ARG A 127 23.58 27.98 -4.16
N TRP A 128 22.87 29.03 -3.76
CA TRP A 128 21.86 28.96 -2.71
C TRP A 128 20.65 28.13 -3.16
N ALA A 129 20.12 28.41 -4.35
CA ALA A 129 19.00 27.68 -4.94
C ALA A 129 19.32 26.18 -5.16
N ALA A 130 20.53 25.86 -5.62
CA ALA A 130 20.96 24.47 -5.81
C ALA A 130 21.06 23.67 -4.49
N ASN A 131 21.30 24.33 -3.36
CA ASN A 131 21.41 23.69 -2.05
C ASN A 131 20.09 23.60 -1.31
N GLU A 132 19.05 24.31 -1.75
CA GLU A 132 17.75 24.34 -1.08
C GLU A 132 17.06 22.97 -1.00
N PRO A 133 17.04 22.13 -2.07
CA PRO A 133 16.48 20.77 -1.97
C PRO A 133 17.22 19.91 -0.95
N HIS A 134 18.55 20.04 -0.90
CA HIS A 134 19.39 19.30 0.05
C HIS A 134 19.14 19.76 1.49
N ARG A 135 19.00 21.07 1.73
CA ARG A 135 18.63 21.61 3.05
C ARG A 135 17.27 21.12 3.52
N ARG A 136 16.26 21.16 2.64
CA ARG A 136 14.91 20.66 2.97
C ARG A 136 14.94 19.17 3.30
N MET A 137 15.64 18.37 2.49
CA MET A 137 15.83 16.94 2.75
C MET A 137 16.45 16.68 4.11
N LEU A 138 17.56 17.36 4.45
CA LEU A 138 18.23 17.19 5.74
C LEU A 138 17.38 17.66 6.93
N ALA A 139 16.61 18.73 6.76
CA ALA A 139 15.67 19.21 7.78
C ALA A 139 14.56 18.20 8.07
N SER A 140 14.08 17.49 7.05
CA SER A 140 13.08 16.42 7.16
C SER A 140 13.67 15.01 7.13
N LEU A 141 14.97 14.83 7.40
CA LEU A 141 15.65 13.55 7.17
C LEU A 141 14.98 12.36 7.88
N PRO A 142 14.56 12.45 9.15
CA PRO A 142 13.85 11.35 9.80
C PRO A 142 12.56 10.95 9.06
N ALA A 143 11.78 11.92 8.59
CA ALA A 143 10.59 11.64 7.80
C ALA A 143 10.91 11.09 6.40
N VAL A 144 12.01 11.54 5.79
CA VAL A 144 12.51 11.03 4.50
C VAL A 144 12.94 9.57 4.63
N MET A 145 13.67 9.23 5.70
CA MET A 145 14.11 7.86 5.97
C MET A 145 12.93 6.90 5.98
N GLN A 146 11.79 7.29 6.56
CA GLN A 146 10.63 6.43 6.72
C GLN A 146 9.38 6.89 5.97
N VAL A 147 9.54 7.58 4.83
CA VAL A 147 8.40 8.17 4.09
C VAL A 147 7.32 7.14 3.74
N ASP A 148 7.75 5.95 3.31
CA ASP A 148 6.84 4.90 2.85
C ASP A 148 6.11 4.24 4.03
N ALA A 149 6.81 4.03 5.15
CA ALA A 149 6.24 3.47 6.38
C ALA A 149 5.30 4.48 7.07
N LEU A 150 5.74 5.73 7.26
CA LEU A 150 4.94 6.80 7.87
C LEU A 150 3.64 7.07 7.11
N GLY A 151 3.59 6.78 5.80
CA GLY A 151 2.38 6.88 4.99
C GLY A 151 1.34 5.79 5.21
N GLN A 152 1.69 4.69 5.89
CA GLN A 152 0.78 3.56 6.06
C GLN A 152 -0.18 3.71 7.23
N TYR A 153 0.10 4.56 8.21
CA TYR A 153 -0.75 4.70 9.39
C TYR A 153 -1.34 6.12 9.51
N GLN A 154 -2.46 6.24 10.22
CA GLN A 154 -3.17 7.50 10.39
C GLN A 154 -2.73 8.24 11.66
N ASP A 155 -2.66 7.52 12.78
CA ASP A 155 -2.31 8.06 14.10
C ASP A 155 -1.51 7.06 14.94
N VAL A 156 -0.85 7.56 15.99
CA VAL A 156 -0.03 6.73 16.90
C VAL A 156 -0.89 5.66 17.62
N ALA A 157 -2.17 5.94 17.89
CA ALA A 157 -3.07 4.99 18.53
C ALA A 157 -3.34 3.73 17.69
N PHE A 158 -3.28 3.81 16.36
CA PHE A 158 -3.26 2.63 15.50
C PHE A 158 -2.02 1.77 15.75
N LEU A 159 -0.84 2.37 15.89
CA LEU A 159 0.40 1.62 16.13
C LEU A 159 0.40 0.96 17.51
N GLU A 160 -0.11 1.64 18.53
CA GLU A 160 -0.24 1.05 19.88
C GLU A 160 -1.14 -0.20 19.87
N ARG A 161 -2.28 -0.13 19.18
CA ARG A 161 -3.18 -1.29 19.01
C ARG A 161 -2.53 -2.39 18.18
N LEU A 162 -1.85 -2.03 17.10
CA LEU A 162 -1.16 -3.00 16.25
C LEU A 162 -0.04 -3.72 17.00
N GLU A 163 0.73 -3.00 17.81
CA GLU A 163 1.77 -3.56 18.68
C GLU A 163 1.15 -4.51 19.72
N ALA A 164 0.08 -4.07 20.38
CA ALA A 164 -0.58 -4.85 21.42
C ALA A 164 -1.21 -6.16 20.90
N GLU A 165 -1.81 -6.15 19.71
CA GLU A 165 -2.51 -7.32 19.14
C GLU A 165 -1.61 -8.20 18.26
N ALA A 166 -0.68 -7.59 17.51
CA ALA A 166 0.11 -8.27 16.47
C ALA A 166 1.62 -8.04 16.55
N GLY A 167 2.13 -7.26 17.52
CA GLY A 167 3.53 -6.86 17.60
C GLY A 167 4.51 -8.03 17.64
N GLU A 168 4.24 -9.06 18.45
CA GLU A 168 5.11 -10.25 18.52
C GLU A 168 5.16 -11.02 17.19
N MET A 169 4.03 -11.11 16.48
CA MET A 169 3.98 -11.79 15.17
C MET A 169 4.72 -10.98 14.10
N LEU A 170 4.55 -9.66 14.10
CA LEU A 170 5.25 -8.76 13.19
C LEU A 170 6.77 -8.72 13.44
N ALA A 171 7.20 -8.78 14.70
CA ALA A 171 8.61 -8.80 15.06
C ALA A 171 9.35 -10.04 14.53
N GLY A 172 8.65 -11.18 14.42
CA GLY A 172 9.20 -12.41 13.83
C GLY A 172 9.52 -12.30 12.33
N GLU A 173 8.92 -11.33 11.63
CA GLU A 173 9.07 -11.10 10.19
C GLU A 173 10.00 -9.90 9.88
N ALA A 174 10.75 -9.40 10.87
CA ALA A 174 11.65 -8.27 10.67
C ALA A 174 12.83 -8.66 9.77
N PRO A 175 13.15 -7.88 8.71
CA PRO A 175 14.30 -8.15 7.85
C PRO A 175 15.63 -7.95 8.59
N ALA A 176 16.71 -8.53 8.07
CA ALA A 176 18.04 -8.27 8.60
C ALA A 176 18.42 -6.78 8.44
N GLY A 177 19.05 -6.18 9.45
CA GLY A 177 19.43 -4.75 9.46
C GLY A 177 18.30 -3.80 9.87
N PHE A 178 17.16 -4.36 10.28
CA PHE A 178 16.00 -3.60 10.73
C PHE A 178 16.25 -2.76 11.99
N ASP A 179 16.93 -3.34 12.98
CA ASP A 179 17.27 -2.63 14.22
C ASP A 179 18.21 -1.46 13.92
N ASP A 180 19.16 -1.63 13.00
CA ASP A 180 20.06 -0.56 12.57
C ASP A 180 19.31 0.60 11.92
N GLU A 181 18.26 0.31 11.14
CA GLU A 181 17.42 1.34 10.50
C GLU A 181 16.56 2.10 11.52
N ALA A 182 16.00 1.41 12.51
CA ALA A 182 15.26 2.02 13.61
C ALA A 182 16.17 2.92 14.46
N ASP A 183 17.35 2.41 14.84
CA ASP A 183 18.34 3.15 15.64
C ASP A 183 18.83 4.39 14.89
N ALA A 184 19.13 4.27 13.59
CA ALA A 184 19.53 5.40 12.76
C ALA A 184 18.45 6.49 12.72
N TRP A 185 17.17 6.11 12.67
CA TRP A 185 16.06 7.07 12.72
C TRP A 185 16.04 7.87 14.02
N PHE A 186 16.20 7.21 15.18
CA PHE A 186 16.23 7.89 16.49
C PHE A 186 17.42 8.81 16.64
N VAL A 187 18.60 8.38 16.20
CA VAL A 187 19.79 9.22 16.18
C VAL A 187 19.55 10.46 15.31
N MET A 188 18.97 10.29 14.12
CA MET A 188 18.68 11.42 13.21
C MET A 188 17.58 12.35 13.71
N GLN A 189 16.60 11.85 14.48
CA GLN A 189 15.53 12.66 15.04
C GLN A 189 16.07 13.70 16.03
N GLY A 190 17.01 13.30 16.91
CA GLY A 190 17.69 14.20 17.85
C GLY A 190 18.86 14.99 17.25
N ALA A 191 19.39 14.55 16.10
CA ALA A 191 20.55 15.18 15.47
C ALA A 191 20.26 16.59 14.95
N SER A 192 21.23 17.48 15.12
CA SER A 192 21.27 18.80 14.49
C SER A 192 21.40 18.69 12.96
N PHE A 193 21.10 19.78 12.26
CA PHE A 193 21.25 19.85 10.80
C PHE A 193 22.66 19.44 10.31
N ARG A 194 23.71 19.84 11.03
CA ARG A 194 25.10 19.53 10.69
C ARG A 194 25.41 18.04 10.87
N GLU A 195 24.92 17.44 11.95
CA GLU A 195 25.10 16.00 12.24
C GLU A 195 24.36 15.14 11.21
N ARG A 196 23.15 15.53 10.82
CA ARG A 196 22.40 14.87 9.74
C ARG A 196 23.14 14.94 8.40
N GLY A 197 23.72 16.10 8.09
CA GLY A 197 24.57 16.26 6.91
C GLY A 197 25.79 15.34 6.96
N ALA A 198 26.49 15.29 8.10
CA ALA A 198 27.64 14.40 8.28
C ALA A 198 27.25 12.91 8.13
N TRP A 199 26.14 12.48 8.74
CA TRP A 199 25.63 11.12 8.62
C TRP A 199 25.22 10.77 7.19
N PHE A 200 24.63 11.72 6.46
CA PHE A 200 24.28 11.52 5.05
C PHE A 200 25.53 11.28 4.20
N GLU A 201 26.62 12.03 4.44
CA GLU A 201 27.91 11.84 3.75
C GLU A 201 28.60 10.52 4.12
N THR A 202 28.29 9.89 5.26
CA THR A 202 28.82 8.54 5.58
C THR A 202 28.05 7.41 4.91
N GLN A 203 26.88 7.68 4.33
CA GLN A 203 26.11 6.65 3.62
C GLN A 203 26.77 6.30 2.29
N THR A 204 26.58 5.06 1.84
CA THR A 204 27.02 4.65 0.49
C THR A 204 26.28 5.43 -0.59
N ASP A 205 26.89 5.56 -1.79
CA ASP A 205 26.26 6.23 -2.93
C ASP A 205 24.85 5.70 -3.24
N LYS A 206 24.66 4.38 -3.10
CA LYS A 206 23.36 3.71 -3.26
C LYS A 206 22.34 4.21 -2.22
N GLN A 207 22.70 4.19 -0.94
CA GLN A 207 21.83 4.67 0.14
C GLN A 207 21.52 6.17 0.02
N GLN A 208 22.50 6.98 -0.37
CA GLN A 208 22.28 8.41 -0.65
C GLN A 208 21.29 8.62 -1.80
N ALA A 209 21.40 7.83 -2.87
CA ALA A 209 20.46 7.89 -3.99
C ALA A 209 19.04 7.49 -3.55
N GLU A 210 18.88 6.42 -2.77
CA GLU A 210 17.60 5.99 -2.20
C GLU A 210 16.97 7.08 -1.30
N LEU A 211 17.77 7.73 -0.44
CA LEU A 211 17.31 8.85 0.40
C LEU A 211 16.87 10.06 -0.43
N ARG A 212 17.60 10.40 -1.50
CA ARG A 212 17.21 11.48 -2.43
C ARG A 212 15.91 11.15 -3.15
N GLU A 213 15.72 9.90 -3.55
CA GLU A 213 14.47 9.44 -4.17
C GLU A 213 13.29 9.52 -3.20
N ARG A 214 13.47 9.06 -1.95
CA ARG A 214 12.48 9.21 -0.86
C ARG A 214 12.15 10.69 -0.60
N ALA A 215 13.16 11.57 -0.62
CA ALA A 215 12.97 13.01 -0.45
C ALA A 215 12.17 13.62 -1.62
N ALA A 216 12.45 13.22 -2.86
CA ALA A 216 11.70 13.63 -4.02
C ALA A 216 10.24 13.16 -3.94
N ARG A 217 9.98 11.92 -3.48
CA ARG A 217 8.62 11.43 -3.22
C ARG A 217 7.89 12.29 -2.20
N LEU A 218 8.51 12.57 -1.05
CA LEU A 218 7.95 13.43 0.00
C LEU A 218 7.62 14.84 -0.54
N ALA A 219 8.51 15.41 -1.36
CA ALA A 219 8.34 16.70 -2.01
C ALA A 219 7.25 16.71 -3.11
N GLY A 220 6.98 15.56 -3.73
CA GLY A 220 5.91 15.38 -4.72
C GLY A 220 4.51 15.24 -4.11
N LEU A 221 4.39 15.00 -2.80
CA LEU A 221 3.09 14.91 -2.12
C LEU A 221 2.41 16.29 -2.01
N THR A 222 1.08 16.27 -1.92
CA THR A 222 0.28 17.48 -1.63
C THR A 222 0.70 18.10 -0.29
N PRO A 223 0.59 19.43 -0.12
CA PRO A 223 0.98 20.10 1.12
C PRO A 223 0.33 19.47 2.37
N GLN A 224 -0.98 19.19 2.31
CA GLN A 224 -1.72 18.55 3.41
C GLN A 224 -1.18 17.15 3.74
N LYS A 225 -0.89 16.31 2.73
CA LYS A 225 -0.38 14.96 2.98
C LYS A 225 1.05 14.99 3.53
N ARG A 226 1.87 15.92 3.04
CA ARG A 226 3.23 16.15 3.53
C ARG A 226 3.22 16.59 5.00
N GLU A 227 2.37 17.56 5.34
CA GLU A 227 2.21 18.04 6.71
C GLU A 227 1.70 16.92 7.63
N SER A 228 0.73 16.11 7.18
CA SER A 228 0.27 14.93 7.92
C SER A 228 1.40 13.93 8.17
N LEU A 229 2.26 13.64 7.19
CA LEU A 229 3.40 12.73 7.38
C LEU A 229 4.44 13.29 8.36
N LEU A 230 4.75 14.57 8.26
CA LEU A 230 5.68 15.24 9.17
C LEU A 230 5.11 15.29 10.60
N GLY A 231 3.81 15.55 10.73
CA GLY A 231 3.08 15.50 12.00
C GLY A 231 3.07 14.09 12.61
N ASN A 232 2.89 13.05 11.78
CA ASN A 232 2.97 11.65 12.22
C ASN A 232 4.38 11.30 12.73
N ALA A 233 5.43 11.70 11.99
CA ALA A 233 6.82 11.50 12.41
C ALA A 233 7.11 12.20 13.76
N ALA A 234 6.65 13.45 13.92
CA ALA A 234 6.83 14.21 15.16
C ALA A 234 6.04 13.59 16.33
N SER A 235 4.80 13.14 16.08
CA SER A 235 3.95 12.50 17.10
C SER A 235 4.53 11.16 17.57
N LEU A 236 5.06 10.36 16.62
CA LEU A 236 5.75 9.12 16.93
C LEU A 236 7.01 9.39 17.76
N ALA A 237 7.83 10.37 17.36
CA ALA A 237 9.05 10.74 18.09
C ALA A 237 8.80 11.23 19.51
N ALA A 238 7.67 11.91 19.75
CA ALA A 238 7.30 12.44 21.05
C ALA A 238 6.69 11.38 21.99
N HIS A 239 6.38 10.19 21.48
CA HIS A 239 5.72 9.14 22.25
C HIS A 239 6.67 8.45 23.24
N GLU A 240 6.19 8.12 24.45
CA GLU A 240 7.01 7.43 25.47
C GLU A 240 7.56 6.07 24.97
N ARG A 241 6.82 5.43 24.08
CA ARG A 241 7.16 4.14 23.46
C ARG A 241 7.62 4.27 22.00
N ALA A 242 8.16 5.44 21.61
CA ALA A 242 8.52 5.74 20.22
C ALA A 242 9.32 4.61 19.56
N GLU A 243 10.32 4.05 20.25
CA GLU A 243 11.19 3.00 19.73
C GLU A 243 10.45 1.72 19.35
N SER A 244 9.63 1.21 20.27
CA SER A 244 8.85 0.00 20.04
C SER A 244 7.79 0.19 18.96
N LEU A 245 7.17 1.37 18.92
CA LEU A 245 6.17 1.72 17.90
C LEU A 245 6.80 1.91 16.51
N LEU A 246 8.01 2.48 16.43
CA LEU A 246 8.74 2.57 15.15
C LEU A 246 9.08 1.17 14.64
N ARG A 247 9.60 0.29 15.49
CA ARG A 247 9.83 -1.11 15.12
C ARG A 247 8.53 -1.75 14.63
N THR A 248 7.44 -1.64 15.38
CA THR A 248 6.13 -2.15 14.94
C THR A 248 5.72 -1.60 13.56
N LEU A 249 5.93 -0.31 13.32
CA LEU A 249 5.63 0.34 12.04
C LEU A 249 6.48 -0.22 10.89
N LEU A 250 7.78 -0.39 11.09
CA LEU A 250 8.68 -0.92 10.08
C LEU A 250 8.36 -2.38 9.77
N SER A 251 8.09 -3.20 10.79
CA SER A 251 7.68 -4.60 10.58
C SER A 251 6.37 -4.68 9.83
N TYR A 252 5.43 -3.78 10.18
CA TYR A 252 4.17 -3.67 9.47
C TYR A 252 4.36 -3.29 8.00
N GLN A 253 5.24 -2.33 7.70
CA GLN A 253 5.56 -1.94 6.32
C GLN A 253 6.22 -3.10 5.56
N ASN A 254 7.13 -3.84 6.18
CA ASN A 254 7.76 -5.00 5.57
C ASN A 254 6.71 -6.06 5.22
N TRP A 255 5.87 -6.45 6.17
CA TRP A 255 4.76 -7.39 5.95
C TRP A 255 3.82 -6.90 4.84
N LEU A 256 3.43 -5.62 4.89
CA LEU A 256 2.51 -5.01 3.92
C LEU A 256 3.10 -5.01 2.50
N SER A 257 4.43 -4.91 2.35
CA SER A 257 5.11 -4.95 1.06
C SER A 257 5.02 -6.31 0.34
N HIS A 258 4.80 -7.39 1.09
CA HIS A 258 4.56 -8.74 0.54
C HIS A 258 3.10 -8.95 0.12
N GLN A 259 2.19 -8.07 0.54
CA GLN A 259 0.78 -8.13 0.18
C GLN A 259 0.56 -7.56 -1.23
N SER A 260 -0.41 -8.12 -1.94
CA SER A 260 -0.81 -7.61 -3.26
C SER A 260 -1.28 -6.14 -3.18
N ALA A 261 -1.12 -5.39 -4.27
CA ALA A 261 -1.56 -3.99 -4.30
C ALA A 261 -3.06 -3.81 -3.98
N ALA A 262 -3.89 -4.78 -4.38
CA ALA A 262 -5.31 -4.82 -4.06
C ALA A 262 -5.55 -4.99 -2.56
N GLU A 263 -4.85 -5.92 -1.89
CA GLU A 263 -4.98 -6.12 -0.45
C GLU A 263 -4.45 -4.91 0.34
N GLN A 264 -3.33 -4.31 -0.09
CA GLN A 264 -2.83 -3.07 0.49
C GLN A 264 -3.87 -1.94 0.42
N ALA A 265 -4.54 -1.78 -0.74
CA ALA A 265 -5.59 -0.79 -0.92
C ALA A 265 -6.82 -1.08 -0.05
N THR A 266 -7.21 -2.35 0.07
CA THR A 266 -8.29 -2.80 0.98
C THR A 266 -7.95 -2.44 2.43
N LEU A 267 -6.76 -2.81 2.91
CA LEU A 267 -6.31 -2.52 4.27
C LEU A 267 -6.30 -1.02 4.59
N ARG A 268 -5.88 -0.17 3.65
CA ARG A 268 -5.85 1.30 3.85
C ARG A 268 -7.24 1.93 3.95
N ARG A 269 -8.29 1.28 3.44
CA ARG A 269 -9.69 1.75 3.51
C ARG A 269 -10.37 1.35 4.81
N LEU A 270 -9.88 0.32 5.50
CA LEU A 270 -10.43 -0.12 6.77
C LEU A 270 -10.13 0.90 7.87
N GLY A 271 -11.07 1.04 8.82
CA GLY A 271 -10.81 1.76 10.06
C GLY A 271 -9.71 1.08 10.90
N ALA A 272 -9.09 1.82 11.82
CA ALA A 272 -7.93 1.36 12.59
C ALA A 272 -8.16 -0.03 13.23
N ASP A 273 -9.26 -0.21 13.98
CA ASP A 273 -9.51 -1.47 14.70
C ASP A 273 -9.79 -2.66 13.77
N GLU A 274 -10.52 -2.43 12.68
CA GLU A 274 -10.80 -3.48 11.70
C GLU A 274 -9.54 -3.87 10.93
N ARG A 275 -8.70 -2.89 10.61
CA ARG A 275 -7.39 -3.11 9.99
C ARG A 275 -6.48 -3.93 10.89
N VAL A 276 -6.36 -3.62 12.18
CA VAL A 276 -5.55 -4.40 13.13
C VAL A 276 -6.04 -5.85 13.19
N ARG A 277 -7.36 -6.08 13.37
CA ARG A 277 -7.93 -7.43 13.37
C ARG A 277 -7.70 -8.19 12.06
N ARG A 278 -7.76 -7.50 10.91
CA ARG A 278 -7.46 -8.10 9.60
C ARG A 278 -6.00 -8.53 9.53
N VAL A 279 -5.07 -7.63 9.88
CA VAL A 279 -3.62 -7.90 9.89
C VAL A 279 -3.29 -9.05 10.82
N GLU A 280 -3.82 -9.04 12.04
CA GLU A 280 -3.63 -10.11 13.03
C GLU A 280 -4.11 -11.48 12.50
N ARG A 281 -5.27 -11.52 11.82
CA ARG A 281 -5.79 -12.74 11.21
C ARG A 281 -4.91 -13.24 10.07
N GLU A 282 -4.45 -12.35 9.20
CA GLU A 282 -3.55 -12.71 8.09
C GLU A 282 -2.20 -13.22 8.60
N LEU A 283 -1.58 -12.53 9.57
CA LEU A 283 -0.33 -12.99 10.20
C LEU A 283 -0.47 -14.36 10.85
N ARG A 284 -1.60 -14.62 11.54
CA ARG A 284 -1.89 -15.96 12.09
C ARG A 284 -2.07 -17.02 11.01
N ASN A 285 -2.69 -16.65 9.89
CA ASN A 285 -2.83 -17.55 8.75
C ASN A 285 -1.44 -17.83 8.18
N GLU A 286 -0.67 -16.82 7.78
CA GLU A 286 0.68 -16.93 7.22
C GLU A 286 1.62 -17.73 8.14
N ARG A 287 1.62 -17.45 9.45
CA ARG A 287 2.40 -18.22 10.43
C ARG A 287 1.94 -19.66 10.52
N ARG A 288 0.63 -19.93 10.40
CA ARG A 288 0.12 -21.30 10.31
C ARG A 288 0.59 -21.96 9.01
N GLU A 289 0.67 -21.23 7.90
CA GLU A 289 1.14 -21.75 6.61
C GLU A 289 2.64 -22.02 6.60
N SER A 290 3.44 -21.15 7.21
CA SER A 290 4.89 -21.31 7.29
C SER A 290 5.31 -22.54 8.11
N LEU A 291 4.44 -23.03 9.01
CA LEU A 291 4.66 -24.27 9.77
C LEU A 291 4.56 -25.52 8.91
N TYR A 292 3.81 -25.48 7.80
CA TYR A 292 3.68 -26.60 6.86
C TYR A 292 4.32 -26.34 5.49
N ARG A 293 4.79 -25.12 5.21
CA ARG A 293 5.53 -24.81 3.98
C ARG A 293 6.91 -25.43 4.02
N LEU A 294 7.13 -26.45 3.20
CA LEU A 294 8.40 -27.18 3.11
C LEU A 294 9.39 -26.45 2.19
N THR A 295 10.68 -26.47 2.53
CA THR A 295 11.72 -26.10 1.55
C THR A 295 11.79 -27.16 0.44
N PRO A 296 12.36 -26.86 -0.74
CA PRO A 296 12.48 -27.86 -1.81
C PRO A 296 13.21 -29.14 -1.37
N GLU A 297 14.24 -29.01 -0.52
CA GLU A 297 14.97 -30.14 0.03
C GLU A 297 14.12 -30.95 1.03
N GLU A 298 13.41 -30.27 1.93
CA GLU A 298 12.51 -30.91 2.88
C GLU A 298 11.36 -31.63 2.17
N ALA A 299 10.81 -31.01 1.13
CA ALA A 299 9.77 -31.58 0.29
C ALA A 299 10.27 -32.85 -0.40
N ALA A 300 11.47 -32.83 -1.00
CA ALA A 300 12.06 -34.01 -1.65
C ALA A 300 12.25 -35.18 -0.66
N LYS A 301 12.77 -34.92 0.55
CA LYS A 301 12.93 -35.94 1.60
C LYS A 301 11.58 -36.52 2.05
N LEU A 302 10.56 -35.67 2.20
CA LEU A 302 9.24 -36.13 2.58
C LEU A 302 8.58 -36.97 1.48
N ARG A 303 8.78 -36.63 0.20
CA ARG A 303 8.32 -37.46 -0.94
C ARG A 303 8.95 -38.83 -0.93
N GLU A 304 10.27 -38.90 -0.83
CA GLU A 304 10.98 -40.19 -0.79
C GLU A 304 10.47 -41.07 0.37
N ALA A 305 10.17 -40.46 1.52
CA ALA A 305 9.56 -41.16 2.63
C ALA A 305 8.14 -41.65 2.32
N VAL A 306 7.29 -40.80 1.74
CA VAL A 306 5.94 -41.14 1.30
C VAL A 306 5.95 -42.28 0.27
N GLU A 307 6.85 -42.25 -0.72
CA GLU A 307 7.02 -43.31 -1.71
C GLU A 307 7.44 -44.64 -1.07
N ARG A 308 8.42 -44.61 -0.16
CA ARG A 308 8.84 -45.80 0.60
C ARG A 308 7.69 -46.36 1.43
N LEU A 309 6.91 -45.49 2.07
CA LEU A 309 5.75 -45.87 2.88
C LEU A 309 4.63 -46.46 2.03
N ALA A 310 4.35 -45.88 0.86
CA ALA A 310 3.38 -46.42 -0.09
C ALA A 310 3.79 -47.82 -0.59
N ALA A 311 5.10 -48.09 -0.69
CA ALA A 311 5.64 -49.39 -1.05
C ALA A 311 5.62 -50.44 0.10
N THR A 312 5.26 -50.06 1.34
CA THR A 312 5.09 -51.02 2.44
C THR A 312 3.81 -51.86 2.27
N PRO A 313 3.67 -53.01 2.96
CA PRO A 313 2.41 -53.76 2.98
C PRO A 313 1.20 -52.93 3.46
N ALA A 314 1.41 -52.00 4.41
CA ALA A 314 0.35 -51.10 4.88
C ALA A 314 -0.09 -50.14 3.77
N GLY A 315 0.86 -49.56 3.03
CA GLY A 315 0.62 -48.69 1.87
C GLY A 315 -0.08 -49.41 0.72
N ARG A 316 0.46 -50.55 0.26
CA ARG A 316 -0.15 -51.37 -0.80
C ARG A 316 -1.52 -51.93 -0.42
N GLY A 317 -1.68 -52.32 0.85
CA GLY A 317 -2.93 -52.84 1.38
C GLY A 317 -4.08 -51.83 1.28
N LEU A 318 -3.81 -50.52 1.15
CA LEU A 318 -4.85 -49.52 0.91
C LEU A 318 -5.55 -49.73 -0.43
N VAL A 319 -4.78 -49.88 -1.51
CA VAL A 319 -5.29 -50.09 -2.88
C VAL A 319 -6.03 -51.43 -2.96
N GLU A 320 -5.44 -52.50 -2.42
CA GLU A 320 -6.07 -53.82 -2.35
C GLU A 320 -7.39 -53.81 -1.54
N ARG A 321 -7.51 -52.93 -0.54
CA ARG A 321 -8.75 -52.72 0.20
C ARG A 321 -9.79 -51.97 -0.60
N PHE A 322 -9.38 -50.98 -1.40
CA PHE A 322 -10.28 -50.35 -2.37
C PHE A 322 -10.85 -51.35 -3.36
N ASP A 323 -10.06 -52.30 -3.86
CA ASP A 323 -10.56 -53.40 -4.71
C ASP A 323 -11.64 -54.24 -4.00
N ARG A 324 -11.43 -54.56 -2.72
CA ARG A 324 -12.43 -55.27 -1.90
C ARG A 324 -13.72 -54.45 -1.74
N PHE A 325 -13.64 -53.12 -1.68
CA PHE A 325 -14.82 -52.25 -1.63
C PHE A 325 -15.56 -52.16 -2.96
N GLU A 326 -14.82 -52.04 -4.06
CA GLU A 326 -15.39 -51.94 -5.42
C GLU A 326 -16.20 -53.19 -5.80
N SER A 327 -15.81 -54.35 -5.26
CA SER A 327 -16.53 -55.62 -5.46
C SER A 327 -17.93 -55.69 -4.82
N ARG A 328 -18.31 -54.71 -3.99
CA ARG A 328 -19.65 -54.64 -3.39
C ARG A 328 -20.65 -54.03 -4.35
N ASP A 329 -21.94 -54.32 -4.12
CA ASP A 329 -23.05 -53.83 -4.93
C ASP A 329 -23.31 -52.33 -4.69
N LEU A 330 -22.35 -51.51 -5.13
CA LEU A 330 -22.36 -50.05 -5.01
C LEU A 330 -23.11 -49.43 -6.20
N PRO A 331 -23.80 -48.30 -6.00
CA PRO A 331 -24.38 -47.53 -7.09
C PRO A 331 -23.33 -47.19 -8.16
N PRO A 332 -23.69 -47.19 -9.46
CA PRO A 332 -22.73 -46.95 -10.55
C PRO A 332 -21.91 -45.67 -10.41
N GLU A 333 -22.51 -44.58 -9.91
CA GLU A 333 -21.84 -43.30 -9.67
C GLU A 333 -20.75 -43.40 -8.61
N VAL A 334 -20.99 -44.18 -7.55
CA VAL A 334 -20.02 -44.42 -6.47
C VAL A 334 -18.89 -45.29 -6.99
N ARG A 335 -19.20 -46.33 -7.77
CA ARG A 335 -18.19 -47.19 -8.40
C ARG A 335 -17.27 -46.38 -9.32
N ARG A 336 -17.84 -45.51 -10.16
CA ARG A 336 -17.05 -44.64 -11.05
C ARG A 336 -16.08 -43.76 -10.26
N ARG A 337 -16.56 -43.08 -9.21
CA ARG A 337 -15.71 -42.24 -8.34
C ARG A 337 -14.67 -43.04 -7.56
N LEU A 338 -15.00 -44.24 -7.10
CA LEU A 338 -14.03 -45.12 -6.46
C LEU A 338 -12.95 -45.59 -7.44
N GLY A 339 -13.31 -45.84 -8.70
CA GLY A 339 -12.36 -46.13 -9.78
C GLY A 339 -11.45 -44.96 -10.11
N GLU A 340 -12.01 -43.75 -10.26
CA GLU A 340 -11.24 -42.51 -10.46
C GLU A 340 -10.27 -42.25 -9.29
N MET A 341 -10.76 -42.39 -8.04
CA MET A 341 -9.91 -42.27 -6.87
C MET A 341 -8.83 -43.35 -6.85
N ARG A 342 -9.17 -44.62 -7.13
CA ARG A 342 -8.22 -45.73 -7.21
C ARG A 342 -7.11 -45.44 -8.21
N GLU A 343 -7.44 -45.03 -9.43
CA GLU A 343 -6.46 -44.68 -10.46
C GLU A 343 -5.52 -43.57 -9.97
N GLY A 344 -6.06 -42.56 -9.26
CA GLY A 344 -5.27 -41.53 -8.58
C GLY A 344 -4.37 -42.07 -7.46
N LEU A 345 -4.85 -43.03 -6.65
CA LEU A 345 -4.06 -43.64 -5.57
C LEU A 345 -2.96 -44.57 -6.11
N GLU A 346 -3.19 -45.23 -7.24
CA GLU A 346 -2.21 -46.09 -7.91
C GLU A 346 -1.10 -45.28 -8.60
N SER A 347 -1.44 -44.13 -9.15
CA SER A 347 -0.51 -43.25 -9.87
C SER A 347 0.25 -42.26 -8.97
N ASP A 348 -0.31 -41.89 -7.81
CA ASP A 348 0.26 -40.92 -6.88
C ASP A 348 0.35 -41.46 -5.44
N PRO A 349 1.54 -41.93 -5.00
CA PRO A 349 1.81 -42.36 -3.62
C PRO A 349 1.41 -41.35 -2.54
N LEU A 350 1.52 -40.06 -2.84
CA LEU A 350 1.15 -39.00 -1.90
C LEU A 350 -0.36 -38.87 -1.76
N ALA A 351 -1.12 -38.99 -2.86
CA ALA A 351 -2.57 -39.10 -2.81
C ALA A 351 -3.01 -40.31 -1.95
N ALA A 352 -2.30 -41.44 -2.07
CA ALA A 352 -2.57 -42.64 -1.26
C ALA A 352 -2.42 -42.39 0.24
N VAL A 353 -1.32 -41.77 0.65
CA VAL A 353 -1.08 -41.45 2.06
C VAL A 353 -2.05 -40.38 2.58
N ILE A 354 -2.38 -39.36 1.77
CA ILE A 354 -3.38 -38.35 2.13
C ILE A 354 -4.76 -39.01 2.34
N ALA A 355 -5.20 -39.86 1.42
CA ALA A 355 -6.47 -40.57 1.52
C ALA A 355 -6.55 -41.47 2.76
N LEU A 356 -5.45 -42.18 3.08
CA LEU A 356 -5.36 -42.98 4.30
C LEU A 356 -5.56 -42.12 5.57
N SER A 357 -4.94 -40.93 5.60
CA SER A 357 -5.08 -40.00 6.73
C SER A 357 -6.50 -39.45 6.92
N PHE A 358 -7.30 -39.38 5.85
CA PHE A 358 -8.72 -39.01 5.93
C PHE A 358 -9.55 -40.16 6.50
N ALA A 359 -9.25 -41.39 6.05
CA ALA A 359 -9.96 -42.58 6.49
C ALA A 359 -9.67 -42.95 7.96
N SER A 360 -8.50 -42.61 8.51
CA SER A 360 -8.21 -42.93 9.92
C SER A 360 -9.02 -42.09 10.91
N ASP A 361 -9.28 -40.82 10.61
CA ASP A 361 -9.80 -39.84 11.56
C ASP A 361 -11.32 -39.57 11.40
N ARG A 362 -11.80 -39.37 10.16
CA ARG A 362 -13.15 -38.83 9.91
C ARG A 362 -14.19 -39.82 9.41
N LEU A 363 -13.98 -41.14 9.52
CA LEU A 363 -14.97 -42.12 9.05
C LEU A 363 -16.35 -42.01 9.73
N ARG A 364 -16.51 -41.29 10.84
CA ARG A 364 -17.82 -40.98 11.44
C ARG A 364 -18.57 -39.82 10.79
N GLU A 365 -17.86 -38.93 10.10
CA GLU A 365 -18.43 -37.72 9.49
C GLU A 365 -18.42 -37.79 7.97
N TRP A 366 -17.59 -38.67 7.39
CA TRP A 366 -17.48 -38.82 5.95
C TRP A 366 -18.72 -39.51 5.35
N PRO A 367 -19.20 -39.06 4.18
CA PRO A 367 -20.25 -39.77 3.43
C PRO A 367 -19.91 -41.24 3.16
N LEU A 368 -18.62 -41.60 3.19
CA LEU A 368 -18.16 -42.98 3.04
C LEU A 368 -18.41 -43.88 4.25
N GLN A 369 -18.93 -43.37 5.37
CA GLN A 369 -19.35 -44.23 6.50
C GLN A 369 -20.36 -45.31 6.07
N PHE A 370 -21.13 -45.05 5.00
CA PHE A 370 -22.06 -46.01 4.42
C PHE A 370 -21.39 -47.11 3.61
N PHE A 371 -20.14 -46.89 3.18
CA PHE A 371 -19.41 -47.79 2.27
C PHE A 371 -18.26 -48.52 2.97
N VAL A 372 -17.68 -47.93 4.04
CA VAL A 372 -16.60 -48.53 4.83
C VAL A 372 -17.19 -49.29 6.01
N THR A 373 -16.95 -50.61 6.07
CA THR A 373 -17.37 -51.41 7.23
C THR A 373 -16.58 -51.00 8.48
N PRO A 374 -17.16 -51.11 9.68
CA PRO A 374 -16.44 -50.80 10.94
C PRO A 374 -15.10 -51.54 11.08
N ASP A 375 -14.99 -52.75 10.52
CA ASP A 375 -13.76 -53.55 10.53
C ASP A 375 -12.68 -52.93 9.64
N ALA A 376 -13.03 -52.55 8.42
CA ALA A 376 -12.09 -51.87 7.52
C ALA A 376 -11.69 -50.49 8.06
N ALA A 377 -12.61 -49.78 8.73
CA ALA A 377 -12.31 -48.54 9.44
C ALA A 377 -11.29 -48.75 10.59
N ARG A 378 -11.33 -49.90 11.27
CA ARG A 378 -10.35 -50.26 12.30
C ARG A 378 -9.01 -50.59 11.67
N GLU A 379 -8.99 -51.41 10.63
CA GLU A 379 -7.77 -51.75 9.90
C GLU A 379 -7.05 -50.51 9.37
N LEU A 380 -7.75 -49.60 8.69
CA LEU A 380 -7.16 -48.35 8.17
C LEU A 380 -6.58 -47.46 9.28
N ARG A 381 -7.19 -47.46 10.46
CA ARG A 381 -6.63 -46.76 11.63
C ARG A 381 -5.35 -47.41 12.14
N ASP A 382 -5.30 -48.74 12.14
CA ASP A 382 -4.12 -49.48 12.60
C ASP A 382 -2.95 -49.35 11.61
N ASP A 383 -3.25 -49.30 10.30
CA ASP A 383 -2.24 -48.97 9.28
C ASP A 383 -1.71 -47.55 9.46
N TRP A 384 -2.61 -46.57 9.66
CA TRP A 384 -2.21 -45.19 9.90
C TRP A 384 -1.32 -45.06 11.15
N ARG A 385 -1.63 -45.79 12.23
CA ARG A 385 -0.80 -45.82 13.45
C ARG A 385 0.61 -46.36 13.22
N THR A 386 0.80 -47.18 12.18
CA THR A 386 2.11 -47.69 11.78
C THR A 386 2.87 -46.69 10.93
N ILE A 387 2.18 -45.98 10.04
CA ILE A 387 2.76 -45.03 9.08
C ILE A 387 3.05 -43.66 9.72
N GLU A 388 2.18 -43.17 10.61
CA GLU A 388 2.28 -41.85 11.22
C GLU A 388 3.65 -41.60 11.90
N PRO A 389 4.20 -42.51 12.75
CA PRO A 389 5.50 -42.29 13.38
C PRO A 389 6.66 -42.16 12.37
N GLU A 390 6.61 -42.91 11.27
CA GLU A 390 7.64 -42.84 10.22
C GLU A 390 7.56 -41.52 9.46
N LEU A 391 6.35 -41.03 9.15
CA LEU A 391 6.16 -39.70 8.57
C LEU A 391 6.65 -38.60 9.51
N LEU A 392 6.33 -38.68 10.80
CA LEU A 392 6.82 -37.72 11.79
C LEU A 392 8.35 -37.72 11.87
N ALA A 393 8.99 -38.89 11.78
CA ALA A 393 10.45 -39.02 11.84
C ALA A 393 11.18 -38.37 10.64
N VAL A 394 10.51 -38.17 9.51
CA VAL A 394 11.09 -37.50 8.33
C VAL A 394 10.70 -36.03 8.19
N LEU A 395 9.67 -35.58 8.92
CA LEU A 395 9.27 -34.18 8.90
C LEU A 395 10.40 -33.25 9.37
N PRO A 396 10.49 -32.03 8.80
CA PRO A 396 11.34 -30.99 9.36
C PRO A 396 11.01 -30.73 10.82
N GLU A 397 12.02 -30.40 11.62
CA GLU A 397 11.85 -30.21 13.07
C GLU A 397 10.75 -29.19 13.40
N ARG A 398 10.63 -28.12 12.61
CA ARG A 398 9.55 -27.12 12.75
C ARG A 398 8.15 -27.73 12.58
N SER A 399 7.94 -28.49 11.51
CA SER A 399 6.65 -29.09 11.17
C SER A 399 6.33 -30.25 12.11
N ARG A 400 7.35 -31.04 12.49
CA ARG A 400 7.24 -32.10 13.50
C ARG A 400 6.78 -31.54 14.84
N ARG A 401 7.47 -30.54 15.40
CA ARG A 401 7.07 -29.89 16.67
C ARG A 401 5.66 -29.33 16.59
N TRP A 402 5.28 -28.74 15.46
CA TRP A 402 3.93 -28.26 15.26
C TRP A 402 2.90 -29.41 15.28
N VAL A 403 3.15 -30.50 14.55
CA VAL A 403 2.25 -31.66 14.56
C VAL A 403 2.16 -32.28 15.97
N GLU A 404 3.30 -32.47 16.64
CA GLU A 404 3.41 -33.09 17.97
C GLU A 404 2.90 -32.22 19.12
N SER A 405 2.87 -30.88 18.96
CA SER A 405 2.34 -29.96 19.98
C SER A 405 0.86 -30.17 20.29
N THR A 406 0.15 -31.05 19.56
CA THR A 406 -1.20 -31.46 19.89
C THR A 406 -1.24 -32.87 20.51
N PRO A 407 -1.74 -33.01 21.76
CA PRO A 407 -1.81 -34.30 22.43
C PRO A 407 -2.91 -35.21 21.86
N GLU A 408 -3.95 -34.64 21.26
CA GLU A 408 -5.05 -35.40 20.64
C GLU A 408 -4.61 -36.00 19.29
N ALA A 409 -4.68 -37.32 19.16
CA ALA A 409 -4.26 -38.06 17.95
C ALA A 409 -5.00 -37.61 16.68
N ASP A 410 -6.30 -37.33 16.79
CA ASP A 410 -7.15 -36.86 15.69
C ASP A 410 -6.63 -35.52 15.13
N ARG A 411 -6.36 -34.56 16.01
CA ARG A 411 -5.81 -33.26 15.61
C ARG A 411 -4.37 -33.36 15.08
N ARG A 412 -3.59 -34.31 15.61
CA ARG A 412 -2.24 -34.58 15.10
C ARG A 412 -2.30 -35.08 13.65
N THR A 413 -3.19 -36.02 13.37
CA THR A 413 -3.45 -36.55 12.02
C THR A 413 -3.88 -35.43 11.08
N GLU A 414 -4.80 -34.56 11.49
CA GLU A 414 -5.22 -33.38 10.72
C GLU A 414 -4.05 -32.42 10.42
N ARG A 415 -3.15 -32.17 11.37
CA ARG A 415 -1.97 -31.34 11.14
C ARG A 415 -1.00 -31.98 10.17
N LEU A 416 -0.71 -33.27 10.34
CA LEU A 416 0.14 -34.03 9.42
C LEU A 416 -0.43 -34.01 8.00
N ARG A 417 -1.75 -34.17 7.87
CA ARG A 417 -2.46 -34.09 6.60
C ARG A 417 -2.25 -32.75 5.90
N ARG A 418 -2.27 -31.63 6.63
CA ARG A 418 -1.99 -30.31 6.04
C ARG A 418 -0.58 -30.20 5.49
N VAL A 419 0.41 -30.81 6.15
CA VAL A 419 1.79 -30.87 5.62
C VAL A 419 1.84 -31.69 4.33
N LEU A 420 1.12 -32.82 4.28
CA LEU A 420 1.07 -33.66 3.07
C LEU A 420 0.34 -32.98 1.91
N VAL A 421 -0.74 -32.25 2.18
CA VAL A 421 -1.43 -31.44 1.16
C VAL A 421 -0.53 -30.32 0.66
N ALA A 422 0.16 -29.60 1.55
CA ALA A 422 1.11 -28.57 1.16
C ALA A 422 2.29 -29.14 0.35
N LEU A 423 2.72 -30.38 0.63
CA LEU A 423 3.70 -31.08 -0.18
C LEU A 423 3.17 -31.32 -1.60
N LYS A 424 1.93 -31.79 -1.73
CA LYS A 424 1.27 -32.03 -3.03
C LYS A 424 1.14 -30.74 -3.84
N GLU A 425 0.73 -29.65 -3.19
CA GLU A 425 0.64 -28.33 -3.82
C GLU A 425 2.00 -27.80 -4.28
N SER A 426 3.09 -28.20 -3.61
CA SER A 426 4.46 -27.83 -4.01
C SER A 426 4.98 -28.59 -5.24
N ASP A 427 4.34 -29.71 -5.61
CA ASP A 427 4.65 -30.47 -6.84
C ASP A 427 4.04 -29.87 -8.09
N VAL A 428 3.07 -28.97 -7.93
CA VAL A 428 2.54 -28.26 -9.07
C VAL A 428 3.66 -27.37 -9.61
N PRO A 429 4.12 -27.58 -10.86
CA PRO A 429 5.18 -26.77 -11.43
C PRO A 429 4.80 -25.31 -11.21
N ALA A 430 5.70 -24.54 -10.59
CA ALA A 430 5.51 -23.12 -10.32
C ALA A 430 5.18 -22.30 -11.59
N ASP A 431 5.26 -22.92 -12.76
CA ASP A 431 4.84 -22.32 -14.00
C ASP A 431 3.33 -22.37 -14.18
N VAL A 432 2.65 -21.48 -13.48
CA VAL A 432 1.30 -21.02 -13.85
C VAL A 432 1.21 -20.72 -15.36
N LYS A 433 2.32 -20.35 -16.02
CA LYS A 433 2.35 -20.20 -17.48
C LYS A 433 2.25 -21.53 -18.21
N SER A 434 2.75 -22.65 -17.69
CA SER A 434 2.62 -23.94 -18.38
C SER A 434 1.18 -24.43 -18.35
N PHE A 435 0.48 -24.27 -17.22
CA PHE A 435 -0.96 -24.54 -17.14
C PHE A 435 -1.75 -23.61 -18.05
N PHE A 436 -1.45 -22.30 -18.00
CA PHE A 436 -2.09 -21.32 -18.88
C PHE A 436 -1.82 -21.58 -20.37
N ALA A 437 -0.62 -22.02 -20.74
CA ALA A 437 -0.21 -22.21 -22.13
C ALA A 437 -0.62 -23.57 -22.71
N ASN A 438 -0.64 -24.63 -21.89
CA ASN A 438 -0.78 -25.99 -22.40
C ASN A 438 -2.11 -26.64 -22.04
N GLU A 439 -2.77 -26.20 -20.97
CA GLU A 439 -3.96 -26.89 -20.47
C GLU A 439 -5.25 -26.12 -20.73
N LEU A 440 -5.24 -24.79 -20.70
CA LEU A 440 -6.44 -24.01 -21.00
C LEU A 440 -6.78 -24.04 -22.49
N SER A 441 -8.07 -24.12 -22.80
CA SER A 441 -8.55 -23.91 -24.17
C SER A 441 -8.45 -22.44 -24.55
N ASP A 442 -8.35 -22.16 -25.86
CA ASP A 442 -8.26 -20.78 -26.38
C ASP A 442 -9.39 -19.88 -25.87
N GLY A 443 -10.60 -20.42 -25.69
CA GLY A 443 -11.75 -19.68 -25.14
C GLY A 443 -11.56 -19.28 -23.68
N GLU A 444 -11.00 -20.16 -22.85
CA GLU A 444 -10.73 -19.88 -21.43
C GLU A 444 -9.55 -18.92 -21.27
N VAL A 445 -8.53 -19.04 -22.10
CA VAL A 445 -7.42 -18.08 -22.18
C VAL A 445 -7.96 -16.69 -22.50
N GLN A 446 -8.82 -16.56 -23.52
CA GLN A 446 -9.44 -15.28 -23.87
C GLN A 446 -10.29 -14.72 -22.73
N GLU A 447 -11.11 -15.56 -22.09
CA GLU A 447 -11.92 -15.15 -20.93
C GLU A 447 -11.04 -14.61 -19.79
N LEU A 448 -9.99 -15.34 -19.42
CA LEU A 448 -9.05 -14.94 -18.37
C LEU A 448 -8.32 -13.63 -18.72
N LEU A 449 -7.91 -13.44 -19.99
CA LEU A 449 -7.24 -12.22 -20.45
C LEU A 449 -8.15 -10.99 -20.43
N THR A 450 -9.47 -11.15 -20.36
CA THR A 450 -10.41 -10.01 -20.18
C THR A 450 -10.53 -9.56 -18.73
N LEU A 451 -10.06 -10.36 -17.77
CA LEU A 451 -10.14 -10.05 -16.34
C LEU A 451 -8.95 -9.16 -15.91
N PRO A 452 -9.12 -8.33 -14.86
CA PRO A 452 -7.99 -7.72 -14.16
C PRO A 452 -6.98 -8.78 -13.72
N ALA A 453 -5.68 -8.45 -13.73
CA ALA A 453 -4.61 -9.43 -13.54
C ALA A 453 -4.72 -10.25 -12.25
N ASP A 454 -5.21 -9.67 -11.16
CA ASP A 454 -5.41 -10.36 -9.88
C ASP A 454 -6.60 -11.33 -9.90
N GLU A 455 -7.69 -10.95 -10.58
CA GLU A 455 -8.86 -11.82 -10.77
C GLU A 455 -8.55 -12.93 -11.77
N MET A 456 -7.77 -12.62 -12.82
CA MET A 456 -7.22 -13.58 -13.76
C MET A 456 -6.39 -14.64 -13.02
N LEU A 457 -5.43 -14.23 -12.19
CA LEU A 457 -4.59 -15.17 -11.44
C LEU A 457 -5.41 -16.01 -10.45
N ARG A 458 -6.39 -15.42 -9.76
CA ARG A 458 -7.31 -16.16 -8.88
C ARG A 458 -8.16 -17.17 -9.64
N GLN A 459 -8.76 -16.79 -10.77
CA GLN A 459 -9.52 -17.72 -11.60
C GLN A 459 -8.63 -18.79 -12.25
N LEU A 460 -7.41 -18.43 -12.63
CA LEU A 460 -6.44 -19.37 -13.19
C LEU A 460 -6.05 -20.43 -12.16
N ASP A 461 -5.76 -20.01 -10.93
CA ASP A 461 -5.47 -20.93 -9.82
C ASP A 461 -6.70 -21.77 -9.45
N GLN A 462 -7.90 -21.17 -9.42
CA GLN A 462 -9.15 -21.90 -9.20
C GLN A 462 -9.40 -22.96 -10.28
N ARG A 463 -9.29 -22.62 -11.58
CA ARG A 463 -9.47 -23.58 -12.68
C ARG A 463 -8.40 -24.66 -12.69
N ARG A 464 -7.17 -24.32 -12.27
CA ARG A 464 -6.10 -25.30 -12.08
C ARG A 464 -6.48 -26.30 -11.00
N GLN A 465 -6.86 -25.80 -9.82
CA GLN A 465 -7.34 -26.63 -8.73
C GLN A 465 -8.55 -27.48 -9.17
N GLU A 466 -9.53 -26.89 -9.84
CA GLU A 466 -10.71 -27.61 -10.31
C GLU A 466 -10.36 -28.77 -11.25
N ARG A 467 -9.40 -28.62 -12.16
CA ARG A 467 -8.96 -29.70 -13.08
C ARG A 467 -8.07 -30.72 -12.41
N GLU A 468 -7.16 -30.28 -11.56
CA GLU A 468 -6.27 -31.14 -10.79
C GLU A 468 -7.06 -32.00 -9.79
N PHE A 469 -8.16 -31.46 -9.26
CA PHE A 469 -9.06 -32.13 -8.33
C PHE A 469 -10.38 -32.60 -8.97
N ASP A 470 -10.58 -32.53 -10.29
CA ASP A 470 -11.83 -32.99 -10.94
C ASP A 470 -12.02 -34.51 -10.82
N GLY A 471 -10.96 -35.25 -10.46
CA GLY A 471 -11.02 -36.66 -10.05
C GLY A 471 -11.16 -36.90 -8.53
N LEU A 472 -10.89 -35.88 -7.70
CA LEU A 472 -10.83 -35.94 -6.23
C LEU A 472 -11.36 -34.64 -5.61
N ASP A 473 -12.60 -34.26 -5.91
CA ASP A 473 -13.24 -33.05 -5.37
C ASP A 473 -13.55 -33.23 -3.86
N LEU A 474 -12.48 -33.22 -3.07
CA LEU A 474 -12.45 -33.44 -1.63
C LEU A 474 -13.18 -32.31 -0.91
N GLU A 475 -13.11 -31.07 -1.41
CA GLU A 475 -13.75 -29.93 -0.76
C GLU A 475 -15.28 -29.93 -0.95
N ARG A 476 -15.81 -30.28 -2.14
CA ARG A 476 -17.25 -30.47 -2.36
C ARG A 476 -17.76 -31.78 -1.73
N MET A 477 -16.92 -32.81 -1.60
CA MET A 477 -17.19 -33.98 -0.76
C MET A 477 -17.25 -33.64 0.74
N MET A 478 -16.37 -32.76 1.23
CA MET A 478 -16.33 -32.30 2.62
C MET A 478 -17.46 -31.30 2.93
N ARG A 479 -17.88 -30.51 1.94
CA ARG A 479 -19.11 -29.71 1.95
C ARG A 479 -20.31 -30.55 1.50
N ALA A 480 -20.55 -31.70 2.13
CA ALA A 480 -21.73 -32.50 1.80
C ALA A 480 -23.01 -31.67 2.00
N PRO A 481 -24.03 -31.80 1.12
CA PRO A 481 -25.38 -31.39 1.47
C PRO A 481 -25.71 -32.12 2.78
N ARG A 482 -26.23 -31.40 3.78
CA ARG A 482 -26.93 -32.07 4.89
C ARG A 482 -28.04 -32.89 4.24
N TRP A 483 -27.79 -34.16 3.94
CA TRP A 483 -28.82 -35.11 3.54
C TRP A 483 -29.81 -35.07 4.68
N ARG A 484 -30.90 -34.31 4.51
CA ARG A 484 -32.04 -34.32 5.41
C ARG A 484 -32.36 -35.80 5.53
N ARG A 485 -32.21 -36.34 6.74
CA ARG A 485 -32.85 -37.61 7.13
C ARG A 485 -34.23 -37.57 6.49
N GLY A 486 -34.44 -38.36 5.44
CA GLY A 486 -35.75 -38.52 4.85
C GLY A 486 -36.71 -38.89 5.99
N PRO A 487 -37.96 -38.41 5.97
CA PRO A 487 -38.91 -38.70 7.02
C PRO A 487 -39.00 -40.23 7.12
N SER A 488 -38.53 -40.77 8.24
CA SER A 488 -38.63 -42.19 8.55
C SER A 488 -40.06 -42.61 8.29
N GLY A 489 -40.23 -43.53 7.33
CA GLY A 489 -41.52 -44.05 6.89
C GLY A 489 -42.36 -44.47 8.09
N ARG A 490 -43.42 -43.69 8.33
CA ARG A 490 -44.53 -44.07 9.20
C ARG A 490 -45.48 -44.90 8.35
N GLY A 491 -45.21 -46.19 8.25
CA GLY A 491 -46.06 -47.17 7.61
C GLY A 491 -45.84 -48.52 8.28
N GLY A 492 -46.80 -48.94 9.11
CA GLY A 492 -46.71 -50.17 9.88
C GLY A 492 -47.83 -50.24 10.92
N ASP A 493 -49.04 -50.48 10.44
CA ASP A 493 -50.21 -50.87 11.21
C ASP A 493 -49.94 -52.07 12.12
N GLY A 494 -50.49 -52.06 13.33
CA GLY A 494 -50.64 -53.28 14.12
C GLY A 494 -50.70 -53.10 15.64
N PHE A 495 -51.92 -53.04 16.17
CA PHE A 495 -52.32 -53.69 17.44
C PHE A 495 -51.62 -53.29 18.76
N ARG A 496 -52.30 -52.49 19.60
CA ARG A 496 -53.13 -52.94 20.74
C ARG A 496 -53.54 -51.76 21.63
N GLY A 497 -54.83 -51.75 21.98
CA GLY A 497 -55.46 -50.71 22.77
C GLY A 497 -54.98 -50.63 24.22
N GLY A 498 -55.11 -49.44 24.80
CA GLY A 498 -54.81 -49.20 26.19
C GLY A 498 -55.13 -47.77 26.62
N ARG A 499 -56.39 -47.56 27.00
CA ARG A 499 -56.91 -46.57 27.97
C ARG A 499 -56.51 -45.09 27.80
N ARG A 500 -57.50 -44.31 27.35
CA ARG A 500 -57.65 -42.87 27.57
C ARG A 500 -57.58 -42.53 29.07
N GLY A 501 -56.64 -41.68 29.45
CA GLY A 501 -56.73 -40.82 30.64
C GLY A 501 -56.94 -39.36 30.18
N PRO A 502 -57.67 -38.53 30.94
CA PRO A 502 -57.99 -37.16 30.56
C PRO A 502 -56.77 -36.23 30.67
N PRO A 503 -56.75 -35.10 29.93
CA PRO A 503 -55.64 -34.17 29.92
C PRO A 503 -55.55 -33.45 31.28
N ARG A 504 -54.34 -33.41 31.85
CA ARG A 504 -54.01 -32.55 32.98
C ARG A 504 -53.89 -31.12 32.49
N ASP A 505 -54.62 -30.28 33.21
CA ASP A 505 -54.65 -28.83 33.16
C ASP A 505 -53.44 -28.30 33.95
N ASP A 506 -52.38 -27.95 33.23
CA ASP A 506 -51.18 -27.37 33.80
C ASP A 506 -51.27 -25.84 33.68
N GLY A 507 -52.10 -25.26 34.56
CA GLY A 507 -52.14 -23.83 34.80
C GLY A 507 -50.77 -23.31 35.22
N ARG A 508 -50.08 -22.61 34.31
CA ARG A 508 -49.01 -21.68 34.67
C ARG A 508 -49.45 -20.26 34.36
N GLN A 509 -49.88 -19.63 35.45
CA GLN A 509 -50.17 -18.21 35.55
C GLN A 509 -48.95 -17.35 35.23
N ARG A 510 -49.26 -16.25 34.55
CA ARG A 510 -48.48 -15.02 34.40
C ARG A 510 -48.01 -14.50 35.76
N ARG A 511 -46.71 -14.20 35.88
CA ARG A 511 -46.06 -13.17 36.72
C ARG A 511 -44.68 -12.92 36.10
N GLY A 512 -44.16 -11.71 35.88
CA GLY A 512 -44.65 -10.37 36.10
C GLY A 512 -43.75 -9.42 35.31
N GLU A 513 -44.32 -8.29 34.90
CA GLU A 513 -43.65 -7.18 34.24
C GLU A 513 -42.67 -6.53 35.22
N GLY A 514 -41.40 -6.39 34.79
CA GLY A 514 -40.40 -5.56 35.47
C GLY A 514 -40.42 -4.13 34.91
N PRO A 515 -40.24 -3.09 35.74
CA PRO A 515 -40.30 -1.69 35.30
C PRO A 515 -39.02 -1.25 34.56
N PRO A 516 -39.10 -0.26 33.66
CA PRO A 516 -37.93 0.31 33.00
C PRO A 516 -37.18 1.26 33.94
N SER A 517 -35.92 0.96 34.21
CA SER A 517 -34.99 1.87 34.89
C SER A 517 -34.50 2.96 33.92
N GLY A 518 -35.22 4.08 33.87
CA GLY A 518 -34.73 5.33 33.28
C GLY A 518 -34.03 6.16 34.34
N GLY A 519 -32.70 6.21 34.32
CA GLY A 519 -31.90 7.17 35.09
C GLY A 519 -31.59 8.41 34.24
N PRO A 520 -31.64 9.63 34.80
CA PRO A 520 -31.25 10.86 34.11
C PRO A 520 -29.72 10.95 33.95
N PRO A 521 -29.22 11.70 32.95
CA PRO A 521 -27.78 11.87 32.74
C PRO A 521 -27.17 12.78 33.84
N PRO A 522 -25.90 12.53 34.24
CA PRO A 522 -25.22 13.39 35.20
C PRO A 522 -24.87 14.75 34.60
N GLU A 523 -25.11 15.79 35.40
CA GLU A 523 -24.74 17.18 35.16
C GLU A 523 -23.21 17.33 35.00
N ARG A 524 -22.81 18.15 34.02
CA ARG A 524 -21.44 18.59 33.82
C ARG A 524 -21.09 19.69 34.84
N PRO A 525 -19.98 19.61 35.59
CA PRO A 525 -19.46 20.77 36.30
C PRO A 525 -18.77 21.72 35.31
N GLY A 526 -19.19 22.99 35.36
CA GLY A 526 -18.59 24.08 34.60
C GLY A 526 -17.15 24.35 35.04
N GLY A 527 -16.27 24.49 34.05
CA GLY A 527 -14.92 25.02 34.22
C GLY A 527 -14.92 26.52 33.95
N GLU A 528 -14.38 27.25 34.92
CA GLU A 528 -14.22 28.70 34.95
C GLU A 528 -13.37 29.23 33.79
N VAL A 529 -13.80 30.39 33.29
CA VAL A 529 -13.02 31.30 32.46
C VAL A 529 -12.25 32.21 33.43
N SER A 530 -10.93 32.16 33.40
CA SER A 530 -10.08 33.23 33.95
C SER A 530 -9.43 33.99 32.79
N LEU A 531 -9.60 35.30 32.88
CA LEU A 531 -9.00 36.37 32.08
C LEU A 531 -7.48 36.44 32.23
#